data_AF-A0A2J0MHT7-F1
#
_entry.id   AF-A0A2J0MHT7-F1
#
_cell.length_a   1.000
_cell.length_b   1.000
_cell.length_c   1.000
_cell.angle_alpha   90.00
_cell.angle_beta   90.00
_cell.angle_gamma   90.00
#
_symmetry.space_group_name_H-M   'P 1'
#
loop_
_entity.id
_entity.type
_entity.pdbx_description
1 polymer ?
#
loop_
_entity_poly.entity_id
_entity_poly.type
_entity_poly.pdbx_seq_one_letter_code
_entity_poly.pdbx_strand_id
1 'polypeptide(L)'
;MNKTPILLYHDFCSETDNHKDNFCVTWDNFKEQMDYLHENGFAAMSLAKFVAEQEYWRAEDAGQNAQGKGCQVDTRKKVILTFDDGDLSNYHFVLPILKEKGFTATFFVTINEIGKEGRMDWTMIYDLTRNNMDIGSHGLSHSFLTAHNNYTVLNELLMSKQILEKYTRKRIDFLSIPQGFYNKRILAIAKDVGFKAACVSDAGYNDLEGEDIFLLKRFTMRRNYRIDAFRAIVQGAPQITVLAAEGLRTNLRNILGWQVYDRLRQLRHREKKVAA
;
A
#
# COMPACT_ATOMS: atom_id res chain seq x y z
N MET A 1 0.77 17.70 15.40
CA MET A 1 0.23 17.05 14.19
C MET A 1 1.05 15.80 13.89
N ASN A 2 0.53 14.62 14.21
CA ASN A 2 1.19 13.35 13.90
C ASN A 2 0.96 13.00 12.42
N LYS A 3 1.91 13.42 11.58
CA LYS A 3 1.97 12.99 10.17
C LYS A 3 2.40 11.53 10.10
N THR A 4 1.55 10.66 9.56
CA THR A 4 1.84 9.23 9.44
C THR A 4 2.22 8.89 7.99
N PRO A 5 3.44 8.37 7.77
CA PRO A 5 3.82 7.84 6.47
C PRO A 5 3.17 6.46 6.24
N ILE A 6 2.59 6.28 5.05
CA ILE A 6 2.24 4.97 4.53
C ILE A 6 3.32 4.58 3.51
N LEU A 7 3.95 3.44 3.73
CA LEU A 7 4.99 2.90 2.86
C LEU A 7 4.38 1.88 1.90
N LEU A 8 4.71 2.02 0.62
CA LEU A 8 4.26 1.13 -0.46
C LEU A 8 5.43 0.29 -0.97
N TYR A 9 5.33 -1.03 -0.78
CA TYR A 9 6.22 -2.05 -1.33
C TYR A 9 5.49 -2.87 -2.41
N HIS A 10 6.23 -3.45 -3.34
CA HIS A 10 5.68 -4.36 -4.38
C HIS A 10 6.43 -5.69 -4.34
N ASP A 11 7.51 -5.79 -5.12
CA ASP A 11 8.34 -6.97 -5.26
C ASP A 11 9.65 -6.83 -4.47
N PHE A 12 10.30 -7.97 -4.24
CA PHE A 12 11.62 -8.03 -3.63
C PHE A 12 12.59 -8.90 -4.47
N CYS A 13 13.87 -8.56 -4.43
CA CYS A 13 14.91 -9.21 -5.25
C CYS A 13 16.25 -9.28 -4.53
N SER A 14 17.15 -10.13 -5.04
CA SER A 14 18.56 -10.09 -4.63
C SER A 14 19.24 -8.84 -5.19
N GLU A 15 20.35 -8.44 -4.57
CA GLU A 15 21.14 -7.31 -5.09
C GLU A 15 21.62 -7.55 -6.53
N THR A 16 21.88 -8.81 -6.88
CA THR A 16 22.41 -9.24 -8.17
C THR A 16 21.37 -9.36 -9.28
N ASP A 17 20.07 -9.32 -8.98
CA ASP A 17 19.02 -9.42 -10.00
C ASP A 17 18.85 -8.09 -10.71
N ASN A 18 19.48 -7.90 -11.87
CA ASN A 18 19.40 -6.65 -12.65
C ASN A 18 18.20 -6.59 -13.59
N HIS A 19 17.35 -7.62 -13.64
CA HIS A 19 16.24 -7.70 -14.58
C HIS A 19 14.94 -7.08 -14.03
N LYS A 20 14.86 -6.91 -12.71
CA LYS A 20 13.71 -6.28 -12.03
C LYS A 20 13.73 -4.76 -12.13
N ASP A 21 12.54 -4.15 -12.01
CA ASP A 21 12.40 -2.70 -12.10
C ASP A 21 12.79 -1.98 -10.80
N ASN A 22 12.65 -0.65 -10.77
CA ASN A 22 13.06 0.15 -9.63
C ASN A 22 12.11 0.06 -8.42
N PHE A 23 10.97 -0.65 -8.56
CA PHE A 23 10.03 -0.89 -7.46
C PHE A 23 10.37 -2.17 -6.70
N CYS A 24 11.31 -2.96 -7.21
CA CYS A 24 11.83 -4.13 -6.53
C CYS A 24 12.86 -3.74 -5.45
N VAL A 25 12.47 -3.82 -4.18
CA VAL A 25 13.36 -3.51 -3.05
C VAL A 25 14.27 -4.72 -2.79
N THR A 26 15.56 -4.50 -2.54
CA THR A 26 16.44 -5.65 -2.24
C THR A 26 16.10 -6.27 -0.89
N TRP A 27 16.33 -7.57 -0.74
CA TRP A 27 16.13 -8.28 0.53
C TRP A 27 16.84 -7.57 1.70
N ASP A 28 18.10 -7.20 1.50
CA ASP A 28 18.93 -6.55 2.52
C ASP A 28 18.42 -5.15 2.86
N ASN A 29 18.00 -4.36 1.87
CA ASN A 29 17.41 -3.05 2.12
C ASN A 29 16.11 -3.16 2.92
N PHE A 30 15.23 -4.12 2.59
CA PHE A 30 14.00 -4.30 3.36
C PHE A 30 14.30 -4.69 4.81
N LYS A 31 15.24 -5.62 5.02
CA LYS A 31 15.64 -6.04 6.36
C LYS A 31 16.19 -4.86 7.16
N GLU A 32 17.12 -4.09 6.59
CA GLU A 32 17.71 -2.90 7.22
C GLU A 32 16.63 -1.86 7.58
N GLN A 33 15.65 -1.65 6.70
CA GLN A 33 14.52 -0.76 6.95
C GLN A 33 13.67 -1.23 8.13
N MET A 34 13.34 -2.52 8.20
CA MET A 34 12.54 -3.08 9.28
C MET A 34 13.31 -3.12 10.61
N ASP A 35 14.61 -3.44 10.57
CA ASP A 35 15.53 -3.35 11.72
C ASP A 35 15.53 -1.94 12.29
N TYR A 36 15.72 -0.93 11.43
CA TYR A 36 15.69 0.47 11.84
C TYR A 36 14.39 0.87 12.53
N LEU A 37 13.23 0.49 11.97
CA LEU A 37 11.93 0.79 12.58
C LEU A 37 11.82 0.16 13.99
N HIS A 38 12.25 -1.09 14.13
CA HIS A 38 12.15 -1.83 15.39
C HIS A 38 13.07 -1.24 16.46
N GLU A 39 14.34 -1.04 16.12
CA GLU A 39 15.36 -0.49 17.03
C GLU A 39 15.07 0.94 17.47
N ASN A 40 14.38 1.73 16.63
CA ASN A 40 14.00 3.12 16.93
C ASN A 40 12.58 3.24 17.50
N GLY A 41 11.96 2.12 17.90
CA GLY A 41 10.70 2.11 18.64
C GLY A 41 9.49 2.59 17.85
N PHE A 42 9.48 2.41 16.52
CA PHE A 42 8.30 2.71 15.71
C PHE A 42 7.16 1.71 15.97
N ALA A 43 5.93 2.20 15.93
CA ALA A 43 4.73 1.38 15.87
C ALA A 43 4.35 1.14 14.40
N ALA A 44 4.82 0.02 13.83
CA ALA A 44 4.43 -0.39 12.49
C ALA A 44 3.07 -1.11 12.51
N MET A 45 2.08 -0.50 11.86
CA MET A 45 0.68 -0.93 11.93
C MET A 45 0.03 -1.09 10.57
N SER A 46 -1.06 -1.85 10.55
CA SER A 46 -1.90 -2.02 9.37
C SER A 46 -2.88 -0.85 9.21
N LEU A 47 -3.51 -0.74 8.03
CA LEU A 47 -4.52 0.27 7.75
C LEU A 47 -5.75 0.15 8.65
N ALA A 48 -6.18 -1.06 9.03
CA ALA A 48 -7.32 -1.23 9.95
C ALA A 48 -7.08 -0.55 11.28
N LYS A 49 -5.86 -0.70 11.83
CA LYS A 49 -5.49 -0.06 13.09
C LYS A 49 -5.45 1.45 12.95
N PHE A 50 -4.84 1.96 11.88
CA PHE A 50 -4.79 3.40 11.63
C PHE A 50 -6.18 4.02 11.48
N VAL A 51 -7.07 3.44 10.68
CA VAL A 51 -8.42 3.95 10.48
C VAL A 51 -9.26 3.83 11.76
N ALA A 52 -9.14 2.74 12.51
CA ALA A 52 -9.83 2.59 13.79
C ALA A 52 -9.37 3.64 14.83
N GLU A 53 -8.07 3.94 14.90
CA GLU A 53 -7.56 5.03 15.72
C GLU A 53 -8.08 6.38 15.24
N GLN A 54 -8.12 6.62 13.93
CA GLN A 54 -8.64 7.86 13.36
C GLN A 54 -10.13 8.07 13.71
N GLU A 55 -10.94 7.03 13.59
CA GLU A 55 -12.36 7.06 13.97
C GLU A 55 -12.52 7.34 15.47
N TYR A 56 -11.68 6.73 16.32
CA TYR A 56 -11.69 6.96 17.76
C TYR A 56 -11.41 8.44 18.11
N TRP A 57 -10.33 9.02 17.56
CA TRP A 57 -9.96 10.41 17.83
C TRP A 57 -11.01 11.40 17.33
N ARG A 58 -11.59 11.17 16.15
CA ARG A 58 -12.69 12.01 15.63
C ARG A 58 -13.92 11.98 16.53
N ALA A 59 -14.26 10.82 17.09
CA ALA A 59 -15.38 10.69 18.02
C ALA A 59 -15.11 11.32 19.39
N GLU A 60 -13.85 11.28 19.85
CA GLU A 60 -13.41 11.96 21.08
C GLU A 60 -13.44 13.49 20.93
N ASP A 61 -12.87 14.04 19.85
CA ASP A 61 -12.89 15.49 19.56
C ASP A 61 -14.31 16.03 19.37
N ALA A 62 -15.23 15.23 18.83
CA ALA A 62 -16.64 15.58 18.69
C ALA A 62 -17.43 15.54 20.02
N GLY A 63 -16.79 15.19 21.14
CA GLY A 63 -17.43 15.04 22.45
C GLY A 63 -18.40 13.85 22.53
N GLN A 64 -18.32 12.92 21.57
CA GLN A 64 -19.26 11.80 21.43
C GLN A 64 -18.79 10.54 22.18
N ASN A 65 -17.50 10.45 22.55
CA ASN A 65 -16.93 9.36 23.36
C ASN A 65 -16.86 9.72 24.85
N ALA A 66 -18.02 9.92 25.48
CA ALA A 66 -18.13 10.06 26.94
C ALA A 66 -18.46 8.71 27.60
N GLN A 67 -17.62 7.66 27.43
CA GLN A 67 -17.57 6.49 28.32
C GLN A 67 -16.46 5.49 27.94
N GLY A 68 -15.33 5.59 28.65
CA GLY A 68 -14.64 4.46 29.27
C GLY A 68 -14.43 3.18 28.44
N LYS A 69 -13.52 3.22 27.46
CA LYS A 69 -12.56 2.13 27.26
C LYS A 69 -11.20 2.79 27.11
N GLY A 70 -10.34 2.63 28.11
CA GLY A 70 -8.95 3.08 28.04
C GLY A 70 -8.24 2.35 26.90
N CYS A 71 -8.34 2.89 25.69
CA CYS A 71 -7.40 2.56 24.64
C CYS A 71 -6.09 3.21 25.10
N GLN A 72 -5.14 2.40 25.56
CA GLN A 72 -3.80 2.90 25.80
C GLN A 72 -3.31 3.51 24.49
N VAL A 73 -3.27 4.84 24.46
CA VAL A 73 -2.82 5.59 23.30
C VAL A 73 -1.36 5.25 23.07
N ASP A 74 -1.08 4.55 21.98
CA ASP A 74 0.29 4.31 21.56
C ASP A 74 0.92 5.64 21.10
N THR A 75 1.79 6.19 21.93
CA THR A 75 2.49 7.47 21.71
C THR A 75 3.71 7.33 20.81
N ARG A 76 4.08 6.11 20.40
CA ARG A 76 5.20 5.87 19.50
C ARG A 76 4.96 6.51 18.13
N LYS A 77 6.04 6.77 17.42
CA LYS A 77 5.98 7.19 16.01
C LYS A 77 5.36 6.06 15.18
N LYS A 78 4.32 6.39 14.43
CA LYS A 78 3.55 5.42 13.64
C LYS A 78 4.06 5.36 12.22
N VAL A 79 4.09 4.16 11.65
CA VAL A 79 4.35 3.91 10.23
C VAL A 79 3.38 2.83 9.76
N ILE A 80 2.86 2.98 8.56
CA ILE A 80 1.93 2.01 7.98
C ILE A 80 2.64 1.28 6.85
N LEU A 81 2.63 -0.05 6.91
CA LEU A 81 3.27 -0.90 5.92
C LEU A 81 2.21 -1.46 4.97
N THR A 82 2.37 -1.19 3.68
CA THR A 82 1.49 -1.71 2.62
C THR A 82 2.28 -2.41 1.52
N PHE A 83 1.72 -3.51 1.03
CA PHE A 83 2.31 -4.34 -0.01
C PHE A 83 1.27 -4.56 -1.10
N ASP A 84 1.56 -4.14 -2.33
CA ASP A 84 0.63 -4.30 -3.46
C ASP A 84 0.92 -5.61 -4.24
N ASP A 85 0.04 -5.94 -5.18
CA ASP A 85 0.09 -7.07 -6.13
C ASP A 85 -0.10 -8.49 -5.58
N GLY A 86 0.36 -8.80 -4.36
CA GLY A 86 0.30 -10.15 -3.81
C GLY A 86 1.44 -11.07 -4.26
N ASP A 87 2.64 -10.51 -4.41
CA ASP A 87 3.87 -11.26 -4.72
C ASP A 87 4.18 -12.37 -3.70
N LEU A 88 4.75 -13.49 -4.17
CA LEU A 88 5.06 -14.65 -3.34
C LEU A 88 6.07 -14.35 -2.21
N SER A 89 6.96 -13.38 -2.43
CA SER A 89 7.91 -12.90 -1.42
C SER A 89 7.23 -12.30 -0.19
N ASN A 90 6.01 -11.78 -0.34
CA ASN A 90 5.22 -11.25 0.78
C ASN A 90 4.97 -12.32 1.85
N TYR A 91 4.83 -13.58 1.44
CA TYR A 91 4.61 -14.69 2.36
C TYR A 91 5.92 -15.31 2.86
N HIS A 92 6.85 -15.63 1.96
CA HIS A 92 8.06 -16.38 2.35
C HIS A 92 9.15 -15.53 2.99
N PHE A 93 9.20 -14.23 2.70
CA PHE A 93 10.25 -13.35 3.18
C PHE A 93 9.72 -12.26 4.11
N VAL A 94 8.69 -11.51 3.68
CA VAL A 94 8.18 -10.36 4.45
C VAL A 94 7.50 -10.81 5.73
N LEU A 95 6.55 -11.75 5.65
CA LEU A 95 5.76 -12.18 6.81
C LEU A 95 6.63 -12.64 8.01
N PRO A 96 7.66 -13.50 7.85
CA PRO A 96 8.55 -13.87 8.95
C PRO A 96 9.21 -12.67 9.64
N ILE A 97 9.72 -11.71 8.87
CA ILE A 97 10.39 -10.51 9.39
C ILE A 97 9.40 -9.65 10.18
N LEU A 98 8.20 -9.44 9.66
CA LEU A 98 7.17 -8.66 10.36
C LEU A 98 6.77 -9.34 11.68
N LYS A 99 6.62 -10.67 11.68
CA LYS A 99 6.30 -11.45 12.88
C LYS A 99 7.38 -11.33 13.94
N GLU A 100 8.65 -11.49 13.56
CA GLU A 100 9.80 -11.36 14.46
C GLU A 100 9.81 -9.99 15.17
N LYS A 101 9.41 -8.94 14.45
CA LYS A 101 9.43 -7.56 14.94
C LYS A 101 8.14 -7.13 15.64
N GLY A 102 7.12 -7.99 15.68
CA GLY A 102 5.79 -7.65 16.21
C GLY A 102 5.05 -6.60 15.37
N PHE A 103 5.41 -6.49 14.09
CA PHE A 103 4.81 -5.53 13.16
C PHE A 103 3.56 -6.10 12.50
N THR A 104 2.66 -5.20 12.11
CA THR A 104 1.48 -5.55 11.31
C THR A 104 1.44 -4.70 10.05
N ALA A 105 0.86 -5.25 8.98
CA ALA A 105 0.83 -4.64 7.66
C ALA A 105 -0.49 -4.93 6.93
N THR A 106 -0.70 -4.27 5.80
CA THR A 106 -1.80 -4.54 4.89
C THR A 106 -1.28 -5.03 3.54
N PHE A 107 -1.75 -6.19 3.09
CA PHE A 107 -1.42 -6.78 1.79
C PHE A 107 -2.59 -6.62 0.83
N PHE A 108 -2.40 -5.85 -0.24
CA PHE A 108 -3.38 -5.65 -1.29
C PHE A 108 -3.19 -6.68 -2.40
N VAL A 109 -4.21 -7.50 -2.63
CA VAL A 109 -4.11 -8.66 -3.53
C VAL A 109 -4.97 -8.45 -4.78
N THR A 110 -4.38 -8.76 -5.94
CA THR A 110 -5.07 -8.81 -7.24
C THR A 110 -5.65 -10.20 -7.45
N ILE A 111 -6.98 -10.33 -7.57
CA ILE A 111 -7.64 -11.66 -7.63
C ILE A 111 -7.10 -12.56 -8.73
N ASN A 112 -6.99 -12.04 -9.95
CA ASN A 112 -6.62 -12.84 -11.10
C ASN A 112 -5.14 -13.26 -11.09
N GLU A 113 -4.33 -12.76 -10.15
CA GLU A 113 -2.93 -13.12 -10.00
C GLU A 113 -2.72 -14.26 -8.98
N ILE A 114 -3.71 -14.54 -8.14
CA ILE A 114 -3.59 -15.53 -7.05
C ILE A 114 -3.30 -16.93 -7.62
N GLY A 115 -2.27 -17.57 -7.09
CA GLY A 115 -1.84 -18.91 -7.47
C GLY A 115 -1.10 -19.02 -8.81
N LYS A 116 -0.85 -17.89 -9.51
CA LYS A 116 0.06 -17.87 -10.66
C LYS A 116 1.52 -17.98 -10.20
N GLU A 117 2.41 -18.29 -11.14
CA GLU A 117 3.85 -18.30 -10.89
C GLU A 117 4.33 -16.98 -10.27
N GLY A 118 5.08 -17.07 -9.16
CA GLY A 118 5.57 -15.90 -8.42
C GLY A 118 4.52 -15.16 -7.59
N ARG A 119 3.29 -15.66 -7.47
CA ARG A 119 2.21 -15.03 -6.69
C ARG A 119 1.77 -15.93 -5.53
N MET A 120 1.27 -15.31 -4.46
CA MET A 120 0.70 -16.06 -3.35
C MET A 120 -0.54 -16.85 -3.78
N ASP A 121 -0.76 -18.01 -3.16
CA ASP A 121 -2.01 -18.76 -3.29
C ASP A 121 -3.02 -18.40 -2.18
N TRP A 122 -4.22 -18.98 -2.25
CA TRP A 122 -5.28 -18.73 -1.28
C TRP A 122 -4.93 -19.19 0.14
N THR A 123 -4.14 -20.25 0.29
CA THR A 123 -3.72 -20.76 1.60
C THR A 123 -2.80 -19.75 2.27
N MET A 124 -1.82 -19.23 1.53
CA MET A 124 -0.90 -18.18 1.99
C MET A 124 -1.64 -16.89 2.36
N ILE A 125 -2.59 -16.45 1.52
CA ILE A 125 -3.40 -15.24 1.79
C ILE A 125 -4.25 -15.42 3.05
N TYR A 126 -4.88 -16.58 3.23
CA TYR A 126 -5.62 -16.88 4.45
C TYR A 126 -4.70 -16.91 5.67
N ASP A 127 -3.51 -17.49 5.56
CA ASP A 127 -2.55 -17.57 6.66
C ASP A 127 -1.99 -16.20 7.06
N LEU A 128 -1.85 -15.25 6.13
CA LEU A 128 -1.55 -13.84 6.48
C LEU A 128 -2.57 -13.29 7.51
N THR A 129 -3.86 -13.56 7.32
CA THR A 129 -4.90 -13.13 8.28
C THR A 129 -4.77 -13.81 9.63
N ARG A 130 -4.31 -15.07 9.66
CA ARG A 130 -4.05 -15.84 10.88
C ARG A 130 -2.84 -15.30 11.66
N ASN A 131 -1.96 -14.55 10.99
CA ASN A 131 -0.78 -13.93 11.55
C ASN A 131 -0.95 -12.41 11.77
N ASN A 132 -2.19 -11.95 12.01
CA ASN A 132 -2.53 -10.55 12.32
C ASN A 132 -2.17 -9.53 11.20
N MET A 133 -2.09 -9.99 9.96
CA MET A 133 -1.96 -9.10 8.80
C MET A 133 -3.34 -8.80 8.20
N ASP A 134 -3.51 -7.59 7.69
CA ASP A 134 -4.73 -7.19 6.99
C ASP A 134 -4.64 -7.54 5.51
N ILE A 135 -5.78 -7.88 4.92
CA ILE A 135 -5.91 -8.10 3.48
C ILE A 135 -6.79 -6.99 2.89
N GLY A 136 -6.29 -6.36 1.83
CA GLY A 136 -7.01 -5.37 1.04
C GLY A 136 -7.18 -5.85 -0.40
N SER A 137 -8.03 -5.15 -1.16
CA SER A 137 -8.21 -5.43 -2.58
C SER A 137 -7.27 -4.61 -3.45
N HIS A 138 -6.74 -5.22 -4.51
CA HIS A 138 -6.08 -4.54 -5.62
C HIS A 138 -6.82 -4.75 -6.95
N GLY A 139 -8.15 -4.88 -6.89
CA GLY A 139 -9.01 -5.16 -8.05
C GLY A 139 -8.97 -6.62 -8.51
N LEU A 140 -9.62 -6.91 -9.65
CA LEU A 140 -9.59 -8.24 -10.25
C LEU A 140 -8.37 -8.42 -11.12
N SER A 141 -8.13 -7.49 -12.03
CA SER A 141 -7.20 -7.66 -13.16
C SER A 141 -6.00 -6.73 -13.16
N HIS A 142 -5.89 -5.84 -12.17
CA HIS A 142 -4.89 -4.78 -12.11
C HIS A 142 -4.89 -3.84 -13.34
N SER A 143 -6.08 -3.61 -13.90
CA SER A 143 -6.31 -2.74 -15.06
C SER A 143 -6.36 -1.24 -14.70
N PHE A 144 -6.12 -0.38 -15.68
CA PHE A 144 -6.33 1.06 -15.50
C PHE A 144 -7.82 1.37 -15.38
N LEU A 145 -8.34 1.51 -14.17
CA LEU A 145 -9.77 1.77 -13.93
C LEU A 145 -10.29 3.03 -14.67
N THR A 146 -9.43 4.02 -14.91
CA THR A 146 -9.75 5.22 -15.69
C THR A 146 -10.06 4.94 -17.17
N ALA A 147 -9.62 3.79 -17.70
CA ALA A 147 -9.87 3.37 -19.08
C ALA A 147 -11.24 2.68 -19.27
N HIS A 148 -11.98 2.44 -18.19
CA HIS A 148 -13.16 1.58 -18.20
C HIS A 148 -14.45 2.33 -17.85
N ASN A 149 -15.60 1.84 -18.34
CA ASN A 149 -16.92 2.39 -18.01
C ASN A 149 -17.35 2.03 -16.57
N ASN A 150 -18.48 2.56 -16.10
CA ASN A 150 -18.93 2.36 -14.71
C ASN A 150 -19.20 0.91 -14.37
N TYR A 151 -19.80 0.15 -15.30
CA TYR A 151 -20.11 -1.26 -15.09
C TYR A 151 -18.84 -2.08 -14.88
N THR A 152 -17.82 -1.87 -15.71
CA THR A 152 -16.53 -2.57 -15.59
C THR A 152 -15.80 -2.17 -14.32
N VAL A 153 -15.77 -0.88 -13.96
CA VAL A 153 -15.14 -0.42 -12.69
C VAL A 153 -15.87 -1.00 -11.48
N LEU A 154 -17.21 -1.00 -11.49
CA LEU A 154 -18.00 -1.61 -10.42
C LEU A 154 -17.69 -3.11 -10.29
N ASN A 155 -17.65 -3.84 -11.41
CA ASN A 155 -17.31 -5.26 -11.40
C ASN A 155 -15.90 -5.52 -10.88
N GLU A 156 -14.90 -4.76 -11.34
CA GLU A 156 -13.50 -4.85 -10.87
C GLU A 156 -13.39 -4.70 -9.34
N LEU A 157 -14.17 -3.79 -8.75
CA LEU A 157 -14.09 -3.47 -7.33
C LEU A 157 -14.99 -4.36 -6.45
N LEU A 158 -16.22 -4.62 -6.90
CA LEU A 158 -17.20 -5.41 -6.13
C LEU A 158 -16.81 -6.88 -6.09
N MET A 159 -16.47 -7.47 -7.25
CA MET A 159 -16.12 -8.89 -7.30
C MET A 159 -14.81 -9.16 -6.57
N SER A 160 -13.82 -8.27 -6.69
CA SER A 160 -12.56 -8.45 -5.97
C SER A 160 -12.76 -8.45 -4.46
N LYS A 161 -13.58 -7.53 -3.95
CA LYS A 161 -14.00 -7.48 -2.54
C LYS A 161 -14.72 -8.76 -2.13
N GLN A 162 -15.78 -9.15 -2.84
CA GLN A 162 -16.60 -10.32 -2.47
C GLN A 162 -15.83 -11.64 -2.50
N ILE A 163 -14.95 -11.82 -3.49
CA ILE A 163 -14.11 -13.01 -3.59
C ILE A 163 -13.13 -13.05 -2.42
N LEU A 164 -12.40 -11.95 -2.15
CA LEU A 164 -11.49 -11.90 -1.00
C LEU A 164 -12.23 -12.15 0.32
N GLU A 165 -13.41 -11.55 0.53
CA GLU A 165 -14.21 -11.77 1.75
C GLU A 165 -14.62 -13.24 1.90
N LYS A 166 -15.00 -13.89 0.80
CA LYS A 166 -15.37 -15.31 0.79
C LYS A 166 -14.21 -16.22 1.20
N TYR A 167 -13.01 -16.00 0.65
CA TYR A 167 -11.85 -16.88 0.89
C TYR A 167 -11.13 -16.56 2.20
N THR A 168 -11.02 -15.28 2.56
CA THR A 168 -10.35 -14.86 3.81
C THR A 168 -11.25 -14.97 5.03
N ARG A 169 -12.57 -15.02 4.86
CA ARG A 169 -13.57 -14.94 5.94
C ARG A 169 -13.43 -13.67 6.79
N LYS A 170 -12.89 -12.62 6.20
CA LYS A 170 -12.71 -11.29 6.79
C LYS A 170 -13.40 -10.25 5.92
N ARG A 171 -13.78 -9.12 6.51
CA ARG A 171 -14.22 -7.97 5.73
C ARG A 171 -13.03 -7.38 4.99
N ILE A 172 -13.26 -6.91 3.77
CA ILE A 172 -12.23 -6.28 2.95
C ILE A 172 -12.56 -4.81 2.83
N ASP A 173 -12.06 -4.04 3.81
CA ASP A 173 -12.42 -2.64 3.99
C ASP A 173 -11.50 -1.68 3.20
N PHE A 174 -10.38 -2.16 2.66
CA PHE A 174 -9.37 -1.31 2.02
C PHE A 174 -9.15 -1.66 0.55
N LEU A 175 -8.96 -0.62 -0.26
CA LEU A 175 -8.62 -0.71 -1.68
C LEU A 175 -7.26 -0.05 -1.92
N SER A 176 -6.36 -0.69 -2.64
CA SER A 176 -5.27 0.01 -3.33
C SER A 176 -5.68 0.19 -4.78
N ILE A 177 -5.68 1.42 -5.29
CA ILE A 177 -6.14 1.68 -6.67
C ILE A 177 -5.08 1.16 -7.66
N PRO A 178 -5.43 0.19 -8.54
CA PRO A 178 -4.51 -0.36 -9.52
C PRO A 178 -3.84 0.72 -10.37
N GLN A 179 -2.54 0.58 -10.58
CA GLN A 179 -1.71 1.52 -11.37
C GLN A 179 -1.68 2.97 -10.83
N GLY A 180 -2.38 3.29 -9.75
CA GLY A 180 -2.48 4.62 -9.17
C GLY A 180 -3.29 5.64 -9.98
N PHE A 181 -3.98 5.25 -11.06
CA PHE A 181 -4.82 6.17 -11.84
C PHE A 181 -6.25 6.18 -11.31
N TYR A 182 -6.72 7.36 -10.88
CA TYR A 182 -8.06 7.53 -10.31
C TYR A 182 -8.72 8.85 -10.72
N ASN A 183 -10.03 8.94 -10.50
CA ASN A 183 -10.81 10.16 -10.62
C ASN A 183 -12.02 10.09 -9.67
N LYS A 184 -12.76 11.20 -9.52
CA LYS A 184 -13.93 11.28 -8.60
C LYS A 184 -14.95 10.15 -8.81
N ARG A 185 -15.16 9.74 -10.06
CA ARG A 185 -16.07 8.64 -10.44
C ARG A 185 -15.61 7.30 -9.85
N ILE A 186 -14.32 6.97 -9.97
CA ILE A 186 -13.77 5.72 -9.39
C ILE A 186 -13.87 5.73 -7.87
N LEU A 187 -13.55 6.86 -7.23
CA LEU A 187 -13.64 6.99 -5.77
C LEU A 187 -15.09 6.87 -5.27
N ALA A 188 -16.05 7.44 -6.01
CA ALA A 188 -17.47 7.29 -5.71
C ALA A 188 -17.92 5.82 -5.80
N ILE A 189 -17.56 5.12 -6.88
CA ILE A 189 -17.89 3.69 -7.03
C ILE A 189 -17.23 2.86 -5.91
N ALA A 190 -15.99 3.17 -5.52
CA ALA A 190 -15.33 2.49 -4.40
C ALA A 190 -16.07 2.69 -3.06
N LYS A 191 -16.59 3.90 -2.82
CA LYS A 191 -17.46 4.21 -1.67
C LYS A 191 -18.76 3.40 -1.73
N ASP A 192 -19.42 3.37 -2.88
CA ASP A 192 -20.69 2.66 -3.09
C ASP A 192 -20.55 1.13 -2.94
N VAL A 193 -19.41 0.57 -3.33
CA VAL A 193 -19.05 -0.86 -3.11
C VAL A 193 -18.85 -1.18 -1.62
N GLY A 194 -18.65 -0.17 -0.78
CA GLY A 194 -18.51 -0.32 0.67
C GLY A 194 -17.06 -0.55 1.13
N PHE A 195 -16.07 -0.07 0.39
CA PHE A 195 -14.75 0.17 0.97
C PHE A 195 -14.84 1.27 2.03
N LYS A 196 -13.92 1.29 3.00
CA LYS A 196 -13.80 2.34 4.02
C LYS A 196 -12.69 3.32 3.71
N ALA A 197 -11.62 2.86 3.07
CA ALA A 197 -10.49 3.71 2.69
C ALA A 197 -9.87 3.21 1.38
N ALA A 198 -9.19 4.11 0.67
CA ALA A 198 -8.47 3.79 -0.53
C ALA A 198 -7.07 4.42 -0.54
N CYS A 199 -6.08 3.62 -0.90
CA CYS A 199 -4.71 4.03 -1.09
C CYS A 199 -4.45 4.39 -2.55
N VAL A 200 -3.71 5.49 -2.75
CA VAL A 200 -3.23 5.95 -4.05
C VAL A 200 -1.71 5.87 -4.10
N SER A 201 -1.13 6.06 -5.29
CA SER A 201 0.34 6.06 -5.46
C SER A 201 0.96 7.45 -5.33
N ASP A 202 0.19 8.44 -4.89
CA ASP A 202 0.68 9.82 -4.72
C ASP A 202 1.47 9.90 -3.42
N ALA A 203 2.69 10.44 -3.47
CA ALA A 203 3.48 10.57 -2.25
C ALA A 203 2.98 11.69 -1.36
N GLY A 204 2.98 11.41 -0.06
CA GLY A 204 2.57 12.35 0.96
C GLY A 204 2.38 11.67 2.31
N TYR A 205 2.33 12.50 3.33
CA TYR A 205 1.95 12.08 4.68
C TYR A 205 0.44 12.17 4.83
N ASN A 206 -0.09 11.33 5.71
CA ASN A 206 -1.50 11.32 6.05
C ASN A 206 -1.65 11.82 7.48
N ASP A 207 -2.68 12.61 7.74
CA ASP A 207 -3.03 13.04 9.09
C ASP A 207 -4.25 12.28 9.61
N LEU A 208 -4.41 12.27 10.94
CA LEU A 208 -5.58 11.69 11.57
C LEU A 208 -6.81 12.62 11.49
N GLU A 209 -6.59 13.93 11.33
CA GLU A 209 -7.65 14.93 11.49
C GLU A 209 -8.27 15.40 10.16
N GLY A 210 -7.55 15.39 9.03
CA GLY A 210 -7.89 16.24 7.87
C GLY A 210 -8.02 15.57 6.49
N GLU A 211 -7.48 14.38 6.24
CA GLU A 211 -7.48 13.80 4.89
C GLU A 211 -8.75 12.99 4.53
N ASP A 212 -9.12 13.04 3.24
CA ASP A 212 -10.11 12.13 2.65
C ASP A 212 -9.51 10.72 2.67
N ILE A 213 -10.06 9.84 3.50
CA ILE A 213 -9.61 8.46 3.67
C ILE A 213 -9.67 7.63 2.37
N PHE A 214 -10.29 8.15 1.30
CA PHE A 214 -10.23 7.57 -0.04
C PHE A 214 -9.06 8.07 -0.90
N LEU A 215 -8.17 8.88 -0.34
CA LEU A 215 -6.99 9.45 -0.99
C LEU A 215 -5.74 9.29 -0.13
N LEU A 216 -5.60 8.13 0.54
CA LEU A 216 -4.44 7.86 1.38
C LEU A 216 -3.16 7.81 0.54
N LYS A 217 -2.27 8.77 0.79
CA LYS A 217 -1.01 8.97 0.09
C LYS A 217 0.04 8.01 0.59
N ARG A 218 0.95 7.58 -0.30
CA ARG A 218 1.95 6.56 -0.01
C ARG A 218 3.31 6.92 -0.58
N PHE A 219 4.35 6.69 0.21
CA PHE A 219 5.72 6.74 -0.27
C PHE A 219 6.08 5.39 -0.90
N THR A 220 6.32 5.37 -2.21
CA THR A 220 6.78 4.16 -2.90
C THR A 220 8.22 3.88 -2.50
N MET A 221 8.48 2.73 -1.88
CA MET A 221 9.84 2.29 -1.60
C MET A 221 10.49 1.80 -2.88
N ARG A 222 11.70 2.28 -3.16
CA ARG A 222 12.42 2.01 -4.40
C ARG A 222 13.70 1.26 -4.13
N ARG A 223 14.17 0.50 -5.12
CA ARG A 223 15.43 -0.25 -5.04
C ARG A 223 16.61 0.62 -4.63
N ASN A 224 16.68 1.82 -5.19
CA ASN A 224 17.78 2.75 -4.98
C ASN A 224 17.62 3.66 -3.76
N TYR A 225 16.58 3.46 -2.94
CA TYR A 225 16.46 4.18 -1.68
C TYR A 225 17.41 3.58 -0.65
N ARG A 226 18.53 4.30 -0.43
CA ARG A 226 19.41 4.03 0.71
C ARG A 226 18.67 4.29 2.02
N ILE A 227 19.19 3.72 3.10
CA ILE A 227 18.59 3.84 4.43
C ILE A 227 18.35 5.30 4.86
N ASP A 228 19.19 6.26 4.45
CA ASP A 228 19.00 7.68 4.80
C ASP A 228 17.74 8.29 4.20
N ALA A 229 17.37 7.89 2.97
CA ALA A 229 16.13 8.34 2.34
C ALA A 229 14.92 7.74 3.08
N PHE A 230 15.01 6.47 3.46
CA PHE A 230 13.98 5.81 4.27
C PHE A 230 13.80 6.48 5.64
N ARG A 231 14.89 6.73 6.36
CA ARG A 231 14.90 7.44 7.66
C ARG A 231 14.23 8.80 7.55
N ALA A 232 14.61 9.59 6.54
CA ALA A 232 14.04 10.90 6.26
C ALA A 232 12.51 10.82 6.06
N ILE A 233 12.03 9.84 5.29
CA ILE A 233 10.59 9.62 5.06
C ILE A 233 9.88 9.29 6.37
N VAL A 234 10.35 8.29 7.12
CA VAL A 234 9.64 7.81 8.33
C VAL A 234 9.69 8.82 9.49
N GLN A 235 10.66 9.73 9.48
CA GLN A 235 10.78 10.81 10.46
C GLN A 235 9.96 12.06 10.09
N GLY A 236 9.31 12.11 8.93
CA GLY A 236 8.50 13.27 8.52
C GLY A 236 9.28 14.39 7.84
N ALA A 237 10.54 14.13 7.44
CA ALA A 237 11.46 15.11 6.85
C ALA A 237 12.07 14.56 5.55
N PRO A 238 11.26 14.25 4.53
CA PRO A 238 11.75 13.58 3.33
C PRO A 238 12.71 14.51 2.60
N GLN A 239 13.82 13.96 2.11
CA GLN A 239 14.80 14.72 1.34
C GLN A 239 14.14 15.35 0.10
N ILE A 240 14.62 16.53 -0.31
CA ILE A 240 14.12 17.24 -1.50
C ILE A 240 14.16 16.34 -2.74
N THR A 241 15.17 15.47 -2.85
CA THR A 241 15.31 14.49 -3.94
C THR A 241 14.17 13.48 -3.99
N VAL A 242 13.69 13.00 -2.83
CA VAL A 242 12.53 12.10 -2.72
C VAL A 242 11.27 12.85 -3.14
N LEU A 243 11.05 14.05 -2.60
CA LEU A 243 9.89 14.88 -2.94
C LEU A 243 9.85 15.22 -4.44
N ALA A 244 10.99 15.56 -5.04
CA ALA A 244 11.11 15.86 -6.47
C ALA A 244 10.83 14.61 -7.33
N ALA A 245 11.40 13.46 -6.97
CA ALA A 245 11.20 12.21 -7.71
C ALA A 245 9.75 11.70 -7.67
N GLU A 246 9.07 11.89 -6.55
CA GLU A 246 7.65 11.53 -6.40
C GLU A 246 6.74 12.58 -7.05
N GLY A 247 7.00 13.87 -6.84
CA GLY A 247 6.25 14.96 -7.45
C GLY A 247 6.30 14.95 -8.98
N LEU A 248 7.47 14.68 -9.56
CA LEU A 248 7.60 14.50 -11.01
C LEU A 248 6.72 13.36 -11.53
N ARG A 249 6.65 12.23 -10.81
CA ARG A 249 5.82 11.08 -11.19
C ARG A 249 4.33 11.43 -11.14
N THR A 250 3.86 12.02 -10.05
CA THR A 250 2.46 12.42 -9.88
C THR A 250 2.06 13.42 -10.97
N ASN A 251 2.91 14.41 -11.24
CA ASN A 251 2.66 15.42 -12.27
C ASN A 251 2.68 14.81 -13.68
N LEU A 252 3.64 13.95 -14.01
CA LEU A 252 3.67 13.24 -15.29
C LEU A 252 2.41 12.41 -15.50
N ARG A 253 1.94 11.71 -14.46
CA ARG A 253 0.71 10.91 -14.51
C ARG A 253 -0.52 11.76 -14.80
N ASN A 254 -0.63 12.91 -14.11
CA ASN A 254 -1.77 13.81 -14.23
C ASN A 254 -1.78 14.56 -15.58
N ILE A 255 -0.61 14.85 -16.15
CA ILE A 255 -0.48 15.58 -17.43
C ILE A 255 -0.64 14.64 -18.63
N LEU A 256 0.00 13.47 -18.61
CA LEU A 256 0.12 12.61 -19.79
C LEU A 256 -1.09 11.67 -20.00
N GLY A 257 -1.89 11.44 -18.96
CA GLY A 257 -2.96 10.45 -18.99
C GLY A 257 -2.44 9.01 -19.08
N TRP A 258 -3.34 8.04 -18.88
CA TRP A 258 -2.95 6.63 -18.76
C TRP A 258 -2.34 6.04 -20.04
N GLN A 259 -2.82 6.47 -21.22
CA GLN A 259 -2.40 5.94 -22.52
C GLN A 259 -0.94 6.26 -22.85
N VAL A 260 -0.51 7.50 -22.60
CA VAL A 260 0.86 7.93 -22.87
C VAL A 260 1.80 7.34 -21.82
N TYR A 261 1.37 7.28 -20.56
CA TYR A 261 2.13 6.64 -19.50
C TYR A 261 2.39 5.16 -19.79
N ASP A 262 1.37 4.41 -20.22
CA ASP A 262 1.52 2.99 -20.53
C ASP A 262 2.47 2.77 -21.71
N ARG A 263 2.39 3.58 -22.77
CA ARG A 263 3.36 3.52 -23.89
C ARG A 263 4.80 3.78 -23.42
N LEU A 264 5.03 4.82 -22.63
CA LEU A 264 6.37 5.13 -22.08
C LEU A 264 6.90 4.03 -21.16
N ARG A 265 6.01 3.36 -20.42
CA ARG A 265 6.36 2.21 -19.59
C ARG A 265 6.76 1.01 -20.44
N GLN A 266 5.97 0.68 -21.47
CA GLN A 266 6.24 -0.43 -22.38
C GLN A 266 7.55 -0.25 -23.15
N LEU A 267 7.87 0.98 -23.59
CA LEU A 267 9.15 1.30 -24.24
C LEU A 267 10.35 1.03 -23.31
N ARG A 268 10.29 1.51 -22.06
CA ARG A 268 11.34 1.25 -21.06
C ARG A 268 11.53 -0.24 -20.76
N HIS A 269 10.45 -1.02 -20.69
CA HIS A 269 10.56 -2.47 -20.51
C HIS A 269 11.18 -3.17 -21.72
N ARG A 270 10.90 -2.70 -22.94
CA ARG A 270 11.52 -3.24 -24.17
C ARG A 270 13.02 -2.95 -24.21
N GLU A 271 13.44 -1.73 -23.90
CA GLU A 271 14.86 -1.36 -23.84
C GLU A 271 15.64 -2.23 -22.83
N LYS A 272 15.06 -2.48 -21.65
CA LYS A 272 15.66 -3.37 -20.65
C LYS A 272 15.77 -4.84 -21.09
N LYS A 273 14.82 -5.33 -21.89
CA LYS A 273 14.87 -6.70 -22.44
C LYS A 273 15.90 -6.85 -23.57
N VAL A 274 16.21 -5.79 -24.29
CA VAL A 274 17.20 -5.79 -25.38
C VAL A 274 18.63 -5.62 -24.84
N ALA A 275 18.78 -5.01 -23.67
CA ALA A 275 20.07 -4.82 -23.00
C ALA A 275 20.51 -6.00 -22.11
N ALA A 276 19.73 -7.08 -22.05
CA ALA A 276 19.97 -8.30 -21.27
C ALA A 276 20.23 -9.47 -22.21
#